data_AF-A0A1F4IIN4-F1
#
_entry.id   AF-A0A1F4IIN4-F1
#
_cell.length_a   1.000
_cell.length_b   1.000
_cell.length_c   1.000
_cell.angle_alpha   90.00
_cell.angle_beta   90.00
_cell.angle_gamma   90.00
#
_symmetry.space_group_name_H-M   'P 1'
#
loop_
_entity.id
_entity.type
_entity.pdbx_description
1 polymer ?
#
loop_
_entity_poly.entity_id
_entity_poly.type
_entity_poly.pdbx_seq_one_letter_code
_entity_poly.pdbx_strand_id
1 'polypeptide(L)'
;MVSQADANAYAAWLSRRTGRVWRLPSEPEWEKAARGADGRYFPWGWKFDPSRLNSRDAGPFDTTPVGRYGAGASPYRVLDGAGQVFEWTATAAGSRSACGR
;
A
#
# COMPACT_ATOMS: atom_id res chain seq x y z
N MET A 1 -7.41 -16.22 -4.59
CA MET A 1 -6.87 -15.23 -3.63
C MET A 1 -5.42 -15.58 -3.34
N VAL A 2 -4.61 -14.59 -2.97
CA VAL A 2 -3.17 -14.75 -2.68
C VAL A 2 -2.98 -14.66 -1.17
N SER A 3 -2.31 -15.64 -0.57
CA SER A 3 -1.96 -15.62 0.85
C SER A 3 -0.70 -14.79 1.11
N GLN A 4 -0.44 -14.44 2.38
CA GLN A 4 0.83 -13.79 2.76
C GLN A 4 2.05 -14.68 2.43
N ALA A 5 1.91 -16.01 2.54
CA ALA A 5 2.96 -16.96 2.18
C ALA A 5 3.27 -16.92 0.67
N ASP A 6 2.23 -16.86 -0.17
CA ASP A 6 2.39 -16.73 -1.62
C ASP A 6 3.10 -15.41 -1.99
N ALA A 7 2.73 -14.30 -1.33
CA ALA A 7 3.35 -13.00 -1.56
C ALA A 7 4.84 -12.98 -1.17
N ASN A 8 5.21 -13.61 -0.05
CA ASN A 8 6.61 -13.82 0.34
C ASN A 8 7.36 -14.73 -0.63
N ALA A 9 6.73 -15.82 -1.09
CA ALA A 9 7.33 -16.72 -2.07
C ALA A 9 7.64 -16.00 -3.40
N TYR A 10 6.73 -15.12 -3.83
CA TYR A 10 6.93 -14.28 -5.01
C TYR A 10 8.11 -13.32 -4.82
N ALA A 11 8.20 -12.61 -3.68
CA ALA A 11 9.31 -11.71 -3.39
C ALA A 11 10.66 -12.45 -3.36
N ALA A 12 10.70 -13.66 -2.80
CA ALA A 12 11.90 -14.50 -2.81
C ALA A 12 12.29 -14.94 -4.24
N TRP A 13 11.30 -15.31 -5.06
CA TRP A 13 11.54 -15.63 -6.47
C TRP A 13 12.09 -14.42 -7.24
N LEU A 14 11.49 -13.24 -7.06
CA LEU A 14 11.93 -12.00 -7.71
C LEU A 14 13.34 -11.60 -7.28
N SER A 15 13.69 -11.87 -6.02
CA SER A 15 15.05 -11.67 -5.51
C SER A 15 16.08 -12.50 -6.26
N ARG A 16 15.82 -13.81 -6.38
CA ARG A 16 16.69 -14.70 -7.16
C ARG A 16 16.76 -14.29 -8.63
N ARG A 17 15.65 -13.81 -9.19
CA ARG A 17 15.58 -13.47 -10.61
C ARG A 17 16.32 -12.19 -10.98
N THR A 18 16.34 -11.21 -10.08
CA THR A 18 16.89 -9.86 -10.34
C THR A 18 18.25 -9.62 -9.69
N GLY A 19 18.68 -10.47 -8.75
CA GLY A 19 19.88 -10.25 -7.96
C GLY A 19 19.76 -9.12 -6.92
N ARG A 20 18.55 -8.58 -6.72
CA ARG A 20 18.24 -7.57 -5.70
C ARG A 20 17.43 -8.20 -4.58
N VAL A 21 17.44 -7.58 -3.40
CA VAL A 21 16.59 -8.02 -2.29
C VAL A 21 15.19 -7.44 -2.45
N TRP A 22 14.20 -8.32 -2.63
CA TRP A 22 12.78 -8.00 -2.62
C TRP A 22 12.11 -8.69 -1.43
N ARG A 23 11.26 -7.96 -0.73
CA ARG A 23 10.44 -8.45 0.38
C ARG A 23 9.14 -7.64 0.45
N LEU A 24 8.17 -8.14 1.20
CA LEU A 24 7.04 -7.31 1.61
C LEU A 24 7.53 -6.13 2.47
N PRO A 25 6.92 -4.95 2.35
CA PRO A 25 7.17 -3.86 3.27
C PRO A 25 6.69 -4.24 4.68
N SER A 26 7.34 -3.71 5.70
CA SER A 26 6.74 -3.66 7.04
C SER A 26 5.55 -2.69 7.04
N GLU A 27 4.65 -2.82 8.01
CA GLU A 27 3.52 -1.90 8.20
C GLU A 27 4.00 -0.43 8.33
N PRO A 28 5.03 -0.08 9.13
CA PRO A 28 5.52 1.30 9.19
C PRO A 28 6.11 1.83 7.88
N GLU A 29 6.79 0.98 7.10
CA GLU A 29 7.30 1.37 5.78
C GLU A 29 6.15 1.66 4.81
N TRP A 30 5.13 0.81 4.80
CA TRP A 30 3.96 0.98 3.96
C TRP A 30 3.17 2.24 4.37
N GLU A 31 2.96 2.43 5.67
CA GLU A 31 2.30 3.63 6.20
C GLU A 31 3.07 4.90 5.83
N LYS A 32 4.39 4.93 6.01
CA LYS A 32 5.24 6.07 5.63
C LYS A 32 5.11 6.38 4.14
N ALA A 33 5.14 5.33 3.30
CA ALA A 33 5.03 5.45 1.86
C ALA A 33 3.67 6.04 1.42
N ALA A 34 2.59 5.66 2.09
CA ALA A 34 1.23 6.14 1.82
C ALA A 34 0.96 7.53 2.41
N ARG A 35 1.31 7.77 3.68
CA ARG A 35 0.92 8.96 4.45
C ARG A 35 1.91 10.13 4.39
N GLY A 36 3.09 9.91 3.81
CA GLY A 36 4.15 10.93 3.79
C GLY A 36 4.82 11.11 5.16
N ALA A 37 5.60 12.18 5.29
CA ALA A 37 6.29 12.49 6.55
C ALA A 37 5.44 13.23 7.59
N ASP A 38 4.31 13.75 7.15
CA ASP A 38 3.35 14.55 7.91
C ASP A 38 2.13 13.73 8.41
N GLY A 39 2.08 12.43 8.13
CA GLY A 39 1.07 11.53 8.71
C GLY A 39 -0.35 11.78 8.20
N ARG A 40 -0.51 12.05 6.91
CA ARG A 40 -1.80 12.39 6.27
C ARG A 40 -2.87 11.33 6.46
N TYR A 41 -4.14 11.73 6.51
CA TYR A 41 -5.27 10.79 6.58
C TYR A 41 -5.47 10.00 5.29
N PHE A 42 -5.23 10.63 4.15
CA PHE A 42 -5.24 10.02 2.82
C PHE A 42 -3.92 10.34 2.12
N PRO A 43 -3.46 9.52 1.16
CA PRO A 43 -2.20 9.78 0.48
C PRO A 43 -2.10 11.20 -0.12
N TRP A 44 -3.20 11.72 -0.65
CA TRP A 44 -3.30 13.05 -1.23
C TRP A 44 -3.54 14.19 -0.22
N GLY A 45 -3.80 13.90 1.06
CA GLY A 45 -4.00 14.94 2.08
C GLY A 45 -5.01 14.59 3.17
N TRP A 46 -5.69 15.63 3.68
CA TRP A 46 -6.52 15.53 4.88
C TRP A 46 -8.01 15.34 4.60
N LYS A 47 -8.45 15.64 3.38
CA LYS A 47 -9.86 15.58 2.98
C LYS A 47 -10.10 14.37 2.10
N PHE A 48 -11.16 13.63 2.40
CA PHE A 48 -11.64 12.54 1.56
C PHE A 48 -12.05 13.10 0.19
N ASP A 49 -11.70 12.37 -0.87
CA ASP A 49 -12.06 12.68 -2.24
C ASP A 49 -12.29 11.36 -3.00
N PRO A 50 -13.55 10.98 -3.30
CA PRO A 50 -13.86 9.70 -3.93
C PRO A 50 -13.37 9.61 -5.38
N SER A 51 -12.93 10.72 -5.99
CA SER A 51 -12.36 10.70 -7.35
C SER A 51 -10.90 10.25 -7.40
N ARG A 52 -10.25 10.06 -6.24
CA ARG A 52 -8.81 9.77 -6.11
C ARG A 52 -8.49 8.31 -5.77
N LEU A 53 -9.50 7.47 -5.64
CA LEU A 53 -9.34 6.06 -5.33
C LEU A 53 -10.48 5.22 -5.92
N ASN A 54 -10.23 3.93 -6.04
CA ASN A 54 -11.32 2.96 -6.17
C ASN A 54 -11.78 2.55 -4.76
N SER A 55 -12.94 3.04 -4.34
CA SER A 55 -13.58 2.65 -3.08
C SER A 55 -14.97 2.07 -3.31
N ARG A 56 -15.53 1.51 -2.24
CA ARG A 56 -16.93 1.06 -2.22
C ARG A 56 -17.92 2.18 -2.53
N ASP A 57 -17.57 3.44 -2.28
CA ASP A 57 -18.47 4.59 -2.45
C ASP A 57 -18.75 4.92 -3.92
N ALA A 58 -17.78 4.65 -4.81
CA ALA A 58 -17.84 5.02 -6.22
C ALA A 58 -17.84 3.82 -7.19
N GLY A 59 -17.59 2.60 -6.70
CA GLY A 59 -17.41 1.43 -7.56
C GLY A 59 -16.04 1.44 -8.29
N PRO A 60 -15.78 0.46 -9.18
CA PRO A 60 -16.74 -0.41 -9.86
C PRO A 60 -17.10 -1.71 -9.11
N PHE A 61 -16.77 -1.84 -7.82
CA PHE A 61 -16.90 -3.10 -7.04
C PHE A 61 -16.05 -4.25 -7.61
N ASP A 62 -15.02 -3.88 -8.36
CA ASP A 62 -13.95 -4.73 -8.86
C ASP A 62 -12.67 -3.89 -8.90
N THR A 63 -11.54 -4.51 -9.20
CA THR A 63 -10.28 -3.85 -9.42
C THR A 63 -10.28 -3.03 -10.72
N THR A 64 -9.49 -1.97 -10.74
CA THR A 64 -9.21 -1.19 -11.96
C THR A 64 -7.72 -1.27 -12.31
N PRO A 65 -7.31 -0.90 -13.55
CA PRO A 65 -5.90 -0.86 -13.91
C PRO A 65 -5.07 -0.04 -12.91
N VAL A 66 -3.91 -0.59 -12.49
CA VAL A 66 -2.98 0.08 -11.58
C VAL A 66 -2.64 1.47 -12.10
N GLY A 67 -2.65 2.47 -11.22
CA GLY A 67 -2.34 3.86 -11.53
C GLY A 67 -3.44 4.64 -12.24
N ARG A 68 -4.65 4.10 -12.39
CA ARG A 68 -5.81 4.81 -12.95
C ARG A 68 -6.10 6.14 -12.22
N TYR A 69 -5.89 6.17 -10.90
CA TYR A 69 -6.17 7.33 -10.06
C TYR A 69 -4.89 8.12 -9.76
N GLY A 70 -4.30 8.74 -10.80
CA GLY A 70 -3.03 9.47 -10.66
C GLY A 70 -3.03 10.58 -9.60
N ALA A 71 -4.18 11.24 -9.39
CA ALA A 71 -4.36 12.24 -8.33
C ALA A 71 -4.41 11.64 -6.91
N GLY A 72 -4.49 10.32 -6.77
CA GLY A 72 -4.45 9.61 -5.51
C GLY A 72 -3.03 9.37 -4.96
N ALA A 73 -2.00 9.88 -5.62
CA ALA A 73 -0.62 9.66 -5.23
C ALA A 73 -0.27 10.24 -3.84
N SER A 74 0.59 9.53 -3.10
CA SER A 74 1.27 10.06 -1.92
C SER A 74 2.33 11.11 -2.28
N PRO A 75 2.91 11.85 -1.31
CA PRO A 75 4.06 12.73 -1.55
C PRO A 75 5.26 12.05 -2.20
N TYR A 76 5.38 10.72 -2.03
CA TYR A 76 6.44 9.89 -2.60
C TYR A 76 6.04 9.27 -3.94
N ARG A 77 4.92 9.71 -4.53
CA ARG A 77 4.36 9.23 -5.81
C ARG A 77 3.90 7.75 -5.77
N VAL A 78 3.66 7.22 -4.58
CA VAL A 78 3.03 5.90 -4.43
C VAL A 78 1.55 6.04 -4.78
N LEU A 79 1.10 5.28 -5.76
CA LEU A 79 -0.29 5.21 -6.20
C LEU A 79 -1.00 4.05 -5.51
N ASP A 80 -2.33 4.10 -5.52
CA ASP A 80 -3.22 3.02 -5.08
C ASP A 80 -3.06 2.59 -3.60
N GLY A 81 -2.28 3.31 -2.79
CA GLY A 81 -2.15 3.07 -1.34
C GLY A 81 -3.41 3.37 -0.51
N ALA A 82 -4.50 3.82 -1.15
CA ALA A 82 -5.83 3.88 -0.59
C ALA A 82 -6.83 3.36 -1.62
N GLY A 83 -7.74 2.46 -1.20
CA GLY A 83 -8.69 1.81 -2.10
C GLY A 83 -8.11 0.57 -2.79
N GLN A 84 -8.67 0.18 -3.93
CA GLN A 84 -8.25 -0.97 -4.73
C GLN A 84 -8.28 -2.30 -3.94
N VAL A 85 -7.13 -2.81 -3.53
CA VAL A 85 -6.97 -4.09 -2.82
C VAL A 85 -6.25 -3.86 -1.50
N PHE A 86 -6.48 -4.74 -0.53
CA PHE A 86 -5.61 -4.78 0.64
C PHE A 86 -4.23 -5.32 0.26
N GLU A 87 -3.18 -4.68 0.79
CA GLU A 87 -1.79 -5.02 0.51
C GLU A 87 -1.17 -5.76 1.71
N TRP A 88 -0.60 -6.94 1.45
CA TRP A 88 0.10 -7.71 2.48
C TRP A 88 1.38 -7.00 2.93
N THR A 89 1.56 -6.85 4.24
CA THR A 89 2.83 -6.43 4.86
C THR A 89 3.52 -7.60 5.55
N ALA A 90 4.80 -7.44 5.86
CA ALA A 90 5.59 -8.42 6.62
C ALA A 90 5.29 -8.40 8.13
N THR A 91 4.59 -7.37 8.61
CA THR A 91 4.31 -7.17 10.04
C THR A 91 3.12 -8.01 10.47
N ALA A 92 3.24 -8.76 11.57
CA ALA A 92 2.14 -9.54 12.10
C ALA A 92 1.07 -8.64 12.71
N ALA A 93 -0.20 -8.99 12.52
CA ALA A 93 -1.30 -8.25 13.12
C ALA A 93 -1.15 -8.16 14.66
N GLY A 94 -1.23 -6.96 15.21
CA GLY A 94 -1.10 -6.72 16.65
C GLY A 94 0.33 -6.51 17.15
N SER A 95 1.36 -6.69 16.32
CA SER A 95 2.73 -6.28 16.68
C SER A 95 2.85 -4.77 16.55
N ARG A 96 2.52 -4.03 17.62
CA ARG A 96 2.90 -2.61 17.70
C ARG A 96 4.40 -2.54 17.90
N SER A 97 5.11 -2.07 16.87
CA SER A 97 6.46 -1.55 17.09
C SER A 97 6.34 -0.38 18.05
N ALA A 98 7.02 -0.46 19.19
CA ALA A 98 7.12 0.63 20.15
C ALA A 98 7.91 1.79 19.52
N CYS A 99 7.26 2.58 18.65
CA CYS A 99 7.79 3.87 18.24
C CYS A 99 7.08 4.93 19.10
N GLY A 100 7.88 5.64 19.90
CA GLY A 100 7.44 6.57 20.92
C GLY A 100 6.62 7.74 20.38
N ARG A 101 5.84 8.30 21.30
CA ARG A 101 5.14 9.58 21.18
C ARG A 101 6.06 10.72 20.77
#